data_AF-A0A7K0VF26-F1
#
_entry.id   AF-A0A7K0VF26-F1
#
_cell.length_a   1.000
_cell.length_b   1.000
_cell.length_c   1.000
_cell.angle_alpha   90.00
_cell.angle_beta   90.00
_cell.angle_gamma   90.00
#
_symmetry.space_group_name_H-M   'P 1'
#
loop_
_entity.id
_entity.type
_entity.pdbx_description
1 polymer ?
#
loop_
_entity_poly.entity_id
_entity_poly.type
_entity_poly.pdbx_seq_one_letter_code
_entity_poly.pdbx_strand_id
1 'polypeptide(L)'
;MIESLRIRGLGVIDDAVIAFGSGLTAITGETGAGKTMVLTGLSLLSGGKSDAQVVRHGSDRAEVDGEWSLVEKDSLTVLNRLSEAGAEIDIEQGRAQVLLARAVSGEGRSRAFAGGRTVPVTLLQEIAGDLVAVHGQSEQLRLRQSGKQRELLDRYAGAAAAKLLADYQSAFTNWRQVRAEVQELTGQRENRAREAAMLAIGIAEIEAVAPLPGEDLDLDRQSALLVHSGTLLEDVATAHLALVGTDEAIVTGSGSGNANVLSVLAAATKALDRAVEVDPHLTPVRDRFREISSIAADAAVTLSSYASQIDADPARQAWVEERRNALGGLRRRYGASVDEVLEWLERAKETVAEVFGDEDRLALLAEREVAAQSTVTKLAASLSAARIKAGKRFSIAVTDELQALAMPDSV
;
A
#
# COMPACT_ATOMS: atom_id res chain seq x y z
N MET A 1 36.37 8.70 -33.17
CA MET A 1 37.36 7.62 -33.38
C MET A 1 38.33 7.60 -32.22
N ILE A 2 38.94 6.46 -31.93
CA ILE A 2 40.08 6.40 -31.00
C ILE A 2 41.30 7.02 -31.69
N GLU A 3 41.99 7.95 -31.02
CA GLU A 3 43.20 8.61 -31.51
C GLU A 3 44.46 8.02 -30.87
N SER A 4 44.39 7.67 -29.59
CA SER A 4 45.51 7.07 -28.88
C SER A 4 45.05 6.00 -27.88
N LEU A 5 45.93 5.02 -27.63
CA LEU A 5 45.79 3.99 -26.60
C LEU A 5 47.11 3.85 -25.87
N ARG A 6 47.11 4.12 -24.57
CA ARG A 6 48.24 3.85 -23.69
C ARG A 6 47.97 2.62 -22.85
N ILE A 7 48.94 1.72 -22.79
CA ILE A 7 48.87 0.47 -22.02
C ILE A 7 50.08 0.42 -21.10
N ARG A 8 49.85 0.24 -19.80
CA ARG A 8 50.90 0.10 -18.78
C ARG A 8 50.69 -1.15 -17.94
N GLY A 9 51.75 -1.92 -17.71
CA GLY A 9 51.73 -3.10 -16.83
C GLY A 9 50.77 -4.22 -17.23
N LEU A 10 50.49 -4.40 -18.53
CA LEU A 10 49.53 -5.39 -19.05
C LEU A 10 50.25 -6.54 -19.76
N GLY A 11 50.20 -7.74 -19.18
CA GLY A 11 50.85 -8.95 -19.71
C GLY A 11 52.32 -8.76 -20.06
N VAL A 12 52.66 -8.74 -21.36
CA VAL A 12 54.03 -8.53 -21.84
C VAL A 12 54.39 -7.06 -22.11
N ILE A 13 53.46 -6.12 -21.91
CA ILE A 13 53.65 -4.69 -22.13
C ILE A 13 53.98 -3.99 -20.81
N ASP A 14 55.10 -3.26 -20.77
CA ASP A 14 55.52 -2.47 -19.60
C ASP A 14 54.91 -1.06 -19.67
N ASP A 15 55.24 -0.30 -20.71
CA ASP A 15 54.55 0.92 -21.13
C ASP A 15 54.56 0.97 -22.66
N ALA A 16 53.40 1.21 -23.27
CA ALA A 16 53.26 1.40 -24.71
C ALA A 16 52.20 2.46 -25.01
N VAL A 17 52.48 3.32 -25.99
CA VAL A 17 51.52 4.28 -26.54
C VAL A 17 51.34 3.98 -28.03
N ILE A 18 50.10 3.78 -28.44
CA ILE A 18 49.71 3.45 -29.81
C ILE A 18 48.86 4.61 -30.32
N ALA A 19 49.33 5.30 -31.36
CA ALA A 19 48.54 6.30 -32.07
C ALA A 19 47.78 5.64 -33.22
N PHE A 20 46.47 5.90 -33.31
CA PHE A 20 45.61 5.37 -34.36
C PHE A 20 45.35 6.43 -35.42
N GLY A 21 45.52 6.04 -36.68
CA GLY A 21 45.07 6.82 -37.83
C GLY A 21 43.61 6.55 -38.17
N SER A 22 43.01 7.44 -38.95
CA SER A 22 41.68 7.20 -39.53
C SER A 22 41.72 6.04 -40.54
N GLY A 23 40.68 5.22 -40.57
CA GLY A 23 40.54 4.12 -41.53
C GLY A 23 41.15 2.82 -41.03
N LEU A 24 41.91 2.12 -41.88
CA LEU A 24 42.47 0.81 -41.57
C LEU A 24 43.82 0.94 -40.85
N THR A 25 43.88 0.52 -39.58
CA THR A 25 45.15 0.34 -38.85
C THR A 25 45.48 -1.15 -38.78
N ALA A 26 46.61 -1.55 -39.37
CA ALA A 26 47.10 -2.93 -39.34
C ALA A 26 48.23 -3.09 -38.31
N ILE A 27 48.02 -3.96 -37.31
CA ILE A 27 49.04 -4.30 -36.31
C ILE A 27 49.68 -5.64 -36.70
N THR A 28 50.98 -5.60 -36.98
CA THR A 28 51.80 -6.76 -37.37
C THR A 28 52.95 -6.97 -36.38
N GLY A 29 53.61 -8.14 -36.43
CA GLY A 29 54.73 -8.46 -35.54
C GLY A 29 55.14 -9.93 -35.63
N GLU A 30 56.25 -10.27 -34.97
CA GLU A 30 56.83 -11.63 -34.97
C GLU A 30 56.10 -12.58 -34.00
N THR A 31 55.67 -12.07 -32.83
CA THR A 31 54.94 -12.85 -31.83
C THR A 31 53.51 -12.33 -31.67
N GLY A 32 52.56 -13.26 -31.48
CA GLY A 32 51.14 -12.91 -31.27
C GLY A 32 50.84 -12.22 -29.94
N ALA A 33 51.78 -12.24 -28.99
CA ALA A 33 51.56 -11.75 -27.62
C ALA A 33 51.25 -10.25 -27.57
N GLY A 34 51.99 -9.42 -28.31
CA GLY A 34 51.75 -7.97 -28.35
C GLY A 34 50.38 -7.61 -28.93
N LYS A 35 50.00 -8.24 -30.04
CA LYS A 35 48.68 -8.06 -30.66
C LYS A 35 47.55 -8.46 -29.72
N THR A 36 47.69 -9.60 -29.03
CA THR A 36 46.71 -10.04 -28.04
C THR A 36 46.58 -9.05 -26.89
N MET A 37 47.70 -8.49 -26.38
CA MET A 37 47.63 -7.49 -25.30
C MET A 37 46.95 -6.20 -25.73
N VAL A 38 47.13 -5.75 -26.98
CA VAL A 38 46.38 -4.59 -27.50
C VAL A 38 44.88 -4.88 -27.55
N LEU A 39 44.47 -6.05 -28.03
CA LEU A 39 43.06 -6.46 -28.04
C LEU A 39 42.50 -6.61 -26.62
N THR A 40 43.27 -7.16 -25.68
CA THR A 40 42.90 -7.22 -24.26
C THR A 40 42.74 -5.82 -23.68
N GLY A 41 43.63 -4.89 -24.00
CA GLY A 41 43.54 -3.50 -23.58
C GLY A 41 42.25 -2.82 -24.06
N LEU A 42 41.96 -2.95 -25.36
CA LEU A 42 40.69 -2.45 -25.92
C LEU A 42 39.47 -3.10 -25.27
N SER A 43 39.51 -4.41 -25.01
CA SER A 43 38.43 -5.12 -24.32
C SER A 43 38.21 -4.62 -22.89
N LEU A 44 39.28 -4.32 -22.15
CA LEU A 44 39.19 -3.72 -20.82
C LEU A 44 38.56 -2.33 -20.87
N LEU A 45 39.00 -1.47 -21.81
CA LEU A 45 38.40 -0.16 -22.06
C LEU A 45 36.93 -0.24 -22.46
N SER A 46 36.53 -1.28 -23.19
CA SER A 46 35.13 -1.56 -23.51
C SER A 46 34.29 -2.06 -22.33
N GLY A 47 34.85 -2.09 -21.12
CA GLY A 47 34.12 -2.56 -19.95
C GLY A 47 34.12 -4.08 -19.81
N GLY A 48 34.97 -4.81 -20.52
CA GLY A 48 35.12 -6.27 -20.45
C GLY A 48 35.48 -6.81 -19.06
N LYS A 49 35.48 -8.14 -18.91
CA LYS A 49 35.89 -8.77 -17.64
C LYS A 49 37.35 -8.46 -17.35
N SER A 50 37.63 -8.04 -16.12
CA SER A 50 38.98 -7.86 -15.59
C SER A 50 39.39 -9.10 -14.79
N ASP A 51 40.58 -9.61 -15.05
CA ASP A 51 41.22 -10.70 -14.31
C ASP A 51 42.58 -10.21 -13.80
N ALA A 52 42.96 -10.55 -12.57
CA ALA A 52 44.29 -10.24 -12.03
C ALA A 52 45.42 -10.81 -12.90
N GLN A 53 45.17 -11.91 -13.62
CA GLN A 53 46.15 -12.54 -14.52
C GLN A 53 46.58 -11.65 -15.70
N VAL A 54 45.84 -10.58 -16.00
CA VAL A 54 46.24 -9.63 -17.05
C VAL A 54 47.36 -8.69 -16.60
N VAL A 55 47.61 -8.58 -15.29
CA VAL A 55 48.67 -7.73 -14.74
C VAL A 55 50.04 -8.36 -15.00
N ARG A 56 50.95 -7.55 -15.55
CA ARG A 56 52.33 -7.96 -15.84
C ARG A 56 53.03 -8.44 -14.56
N HIS A 57 53.82 -9.51 -14.67
CA HIS A 57 54.67 -9.96 -13.57
C HIS A 57 55.65 -8.86 -13.14
N GLY A 58 55.63 -8.52 -11.85
CA GLY A 58 56.43 -7.45 -11.27
C GLY A 58 55.76 -6.07 -11.28
N SER A 59 54.52 -5.95 -11.76
CA SER A 59 53.72 -4.73 -11.69
C SER A 59 52.59 -4.85 -10.67
N ASP A 60 52.28 -3.77 -9.94
CA ASP A 60 51.19 -3.75 -8.96
C ASP A 60 49.80 -3.64 -9.61
N ARG A 61 49.73 -3.06 -10.82
CA ARG A 61 48.50 -2.83 -11.58
C ARG A 61 48.75 -2.76 -13.09
N ALA A 62 47.71 -3.07 -13.85
CA ALA A 62 47.60 -2.77 -15.27
C ALA A 62 46.70 -1.55 -15.48
N GLU A 63 47.09 -0.65 -16.37
CA GLU A 63 46.33 0.54 -16.76
C GLU A 63 46.18 0.62 -18.27
N VAL A 64 44.99 0.97 -18.71
CA VAL A 64 44.69 1.18 -20.11
C VAL A 64 43.93 2.49 -20.24
N ASP A 65 44.50 3.42 -21.00
CA ASP A 65 43.96 4.75 -21.24
C ASP A 65 43.68 4.89 -22.74
N GLY A 66 42.47 5.31 -23.11
CA GLY A 66 42.10 5.58 -24.49
C GLY A 66 41.63 7.03 -24.66
N GLU A 67 42.00 7.63 -25.78
CA GLU A 67 41.59 8.98 -26.15
C GLU A 67 40.73 8.92 -27.40
N TRP A 68 39.55 9.54 -27.34
CA TRP A 68 38.58 9.55 -28.43
C TRP A 68 38.25 10.98 -28.86
N SER A 69 38.31 11.19 -30.17
CA SER A 69 37.80 12.38 -30.84
C SER A 69 36.44 12.07 -31.48
N LEU A 70 35.38 12.65 -30.93
CA LEU A 70 33.99 12.40 -31.32
C LEU A 70 33.44 13.58 -32.10
N VAL A 71 32.67 13.30 -33.16
CA VAL A 71 31.89 14.35 -33.84
C VAL A 71 30.65 14.61 -33.00
N GLU A 72 30.51 15.84 -32.51
CA GLU A 72 29.50 16.21 -31.51
C GLU A 72 28.08 15.80 -31.93
N LYS A 73 27.69 16.16 -33.16
CA LYS A 73 26.35 15.90 -33.70
C LYS A 73 25.99 14.42 -33.78
N ASP A 74 26.98 13.56 -34.03
CA ASP A 74 26.77 12.12 -34.22
C ASP A 74 26.84 11.35 -32.90
N SER A 75 27.35 11.98 -31.84
CA SER A 75 27.69 11.32 -30.57
C SER A 75 26.92 11.89 -29.37
N LEU A 76 25.81 12.60 -29.60
CA LEU A 76 25.01 13.25 -28.55
C LEU A 76 24.62 12.29 -27.40
N THR A 77 24.26 11.05 -27.72
CA THR A 77 23.92 10.04 -26.70
C THR A 77 25.09 9.78 -25.75
N VAL A 78 26.28 9.54 -26.31
CA VAL A 78 27.51 9.29 -25.54
C VAL A 78 27.92 10.52 -24.73
N LEU A 79 27.86 11.71 -25.34
CA LEU A 79 28.22 12.97 -24.69
C LEU A 79 27.27 13.31 -23.53
N ASN A 80 25.96 13.08 -23.69
CA ASN A 80 24.99 13.26 -22.61
C ASN A 80 25.27 12.32 -21.44
N ARG A 81 25.56 11.04 -21.70
CA ARG A 81 25.92 10.07 -20.65
C ARG A 81 27.19 10.45 -19.90
N LEU A 82 28.21 10.91 -20.62
CA LEU A 82 29.44 11.41 -20.02
C LEU A 82 29.17 12.65 -19.14
N SER A 83 28.36 13.59 -19.62
CA SER A 83 27.97 14.78 -18.86
C SER A 83 27.14 14.44 -17.61
N GLU A 84 26.20 13.50 -17.71
CA GLU A 84 25.41 13.01 -16.57
C GLU A 84 26.30 12.40 -15.47
N ALA A 85 27.42 11.79 -15.87
CA ALA A 85 28.40 11.22 -14.97
C ALA A 85 29.42 12.24 -14.42
N GLY A 86 29.31 13.51 -14.83
CA GLY A 86 30.23 14.59 -14.45
C GLY A 86 31.60 14.48 -15.10
N ALA A 87 31.73 13.74 -16.20
CA ALA A 87 32.99 13.64 -16.95
C ALA A 87 33.38 15.00 -17.55
N GLU A 88 34.67 15.32 -17.50
CA GLU A 88 35.20 16.49 -18.19
C GLU A 88 35.33 16.19 -19.68
N ILE A 89 34.69 17.01 -20.52
CA ILE A 89 34.66 16.87 -21.97
C ILE A 89 35.12 18.21 -22.55
N ASP A 90 36.19 18.17 -23.34
CA ASP A 90 36.65 19.35 -24.07
C ASP A 90 36.03 19.35 -25.47
N ILE A 91 35.35 20.44 -25.84
CA ILE A 91 34.66 20.56 -27.13
C ILE A 91 35.22 21.76 -27.89
N GLU A 92 35.98 21.48 -28.94
CA GLU A 92 36.52 22.49 -29.84
C GLU A 92 36.10 22.21 -31.28
N GLN A 93 35.62 23.24 -31.97
CA GLN A 93 35.26 23.19 -33.40
C GLN A 93 34.29 22.04 -33.78
N GLY A 94 33.37 21.69 -32.88
CA GLY A 94 32.39 20.62 -33.08
C GLY A 94 32.94 19.20 -32.90
N ARG A 95 34.14 19.06 -32.30
CA ARG A 95 34.71 17.79 -31.88
C ARG A 95 34.91 17.75 -30.37
N ALA A 96 34.48 16.65 -29.78
CA ALA A 96 34.64 16.39 -28.36
C ALA A 96 35.80 15.44 -28.11
N GLN A 97 36.75 15.84 -27.27
CA GLN A 97 37.83 14.97 -26.78
C GLN A 97 37.41 14.29 -25.48
N VAL A 98 37.52 12.96 -25.46
CA VAL A 98 37.07 12.12 -24.34
C VAL A 98 38.17 11.14 -23.97
N LEU A 99 38.55 11.15 -22.69
CA LEU A 99 39.43 10.16 -22.09
C LEU A 99 38.62 9.08 -21.37
N LEU A 100 38.77 7.82 -21.75
CA LEU A 100 38.28 6.69 -20.95
C LEU A 100 39.47 5.87 -20.48
N ALA A 101 39.43 5.41 -19.24
CA ALA A 101 40.52 4.61 -18.69
C ALA A 101 40.00 3.46 -17.82
N ARG A 102 40.81 2.41 -17.72
CA ARG A 102 40.57 1.29 -16.84
C ARG A 102 41.86 0.84 -16.16
N ALA A 103 41.79 0.67 -14.85
CA ALA A 103 42.88 0.16 -14.03
C ALA A 103 42.46 -1.15 -13.35
N VAL A 104 43.32 -2.16 -13.38
CA VAL A 104 43.14 -3.46 -12.73
C VAL A 104 44.33 -3.73 -11.82
N SER A 105 44.11 -3.89 -10.51
CA SER A 105 45.17 -4.23 -9.56
C SER A 105 45.54 -5.71 -9.63
N GLY A 106 46.75 -6.07 -9.18
CA GLY A 106 47.17 -7.47 -9.00
C GLY A 106 46.27 -8.29 -8.04
N GLU A 107 45.50 -7.62 -7.18
CA GLU A 107 44.47 -8.26 -6.32
C GLU A 107 43.11 -8.47 -7.03
N GLY A 108 42.99 -8.12 -8.31
CA GLY A 108 41.77 -8.27 -9.11
C GLY A 108 40.74 -7.14 -8.98
N ARG A 109 40.98 -6.13 -8.13
CA ARG A 109 40.12 -4.93 -8.04
C ARG A 109 40.26 -4.09 -9.32
N SER A 110 39.13 -3.79 -9.95
CA SER A 110 39.06 -2.97 -11.17
C SER A 110 38.41 -1.62 -10.89
N ARG A 111 38.94 -0.55 -11.49
CA ARG A 111 38.37 0.80 -11.48
C ARG A 111 38.24 1.31 -12.91
N ALA A 112 37.14 1.99 -13.19
CA ALA A 112 36.85 2.60 -14.49
C ALA A 112 36.80 4.12 -14.34
N PHE A 113 37.25 4.82 -15.37
CA PHE A 113 37.29 6.27 -15.42
C PHE A 113 36.77 6.80 -16.75
N ALA A 114 36.09 7.94 -16.72
CA ALA A 114 35.62 8.66 -17.88
C ALA A 114 35.77 10.17 -17.65
N GLY A 115 36.42 10.88 -18.58
CA GLY A 115 36.75 12.31 -18.46
C GLY A 115 37.38 12.67 -17.12
N GLY A 116 38.38 11.88 -16.69
CA GLY A 116 39.09 12.09 -15.42
C GLY A 116 38.33 11.70 -14.13
N ARG A 117 37.06 11.30 -14.21
CA ARG A 117 36.25 10.91 -13.05
C ARG A 117 36.11 9.40 -12.91
N THR A 118 36.02 8.91 -11.68
CA THR A 118 35.71 7.47 -11.44
C THR A 118 34.25 7.21 -11.76
N VAL A 119 33.98 6.17 -12.55
CA VAL A 119 32.61 5.78 -12.96
C VAL A 119 32.35 4.30 -12.71
N PRO A 120 31.08 3.88 -12.56
CA PRO A 120 30.71 2.46 -12.57
C PRO A 120 31.14 1.78 -13.87
N VAL A 121 31.59 0.52 -13.77
CA VAL A 121 32.00 -0.26 -14.97
C VAL A 121 30.85 -0.44 -15.97
N THR A 122 29.61 -0.49 -15.48
CA THR A 122 28.41 -0.59 -16.32
C THR A 122 28.20 0.64 -17.19
N LEU A 123 28.53 1.83 -16.67
CA LEU A 123 28.48 3.06 -17.46
C LEU A 123 29.60 3.08 -18.50
N LEU A 124 30.80 2.62 -18.15
CA LEU A 124 31.89 2.45 -19.11
C LEU A 124 31.49 1.47 -20.23
N GLN A 125 30.82 0.36 -19.90
CA GLN A 125 30.29 -0.60 -20.88
C GLN A 125 29.27 0.03 -21.83
N GLU A 126 28.34 0.84 -21.30
CA GLU A 126 27.34 1.55 -22.09
C GLU A 126 28.00 2.52 -23.08
N ILE A 127 28.88 3.40 -22.58
CA ILE A 127 29.57 4.41 -23.40
C ILE A 127 30.47 3.73 -24.44
N ALA A 128 31.33 2.82 -24.01
CA ALA A 128 32.29 2.19 -24.91
C ALA A 128 31.62 1.24 -25.92
N GLY A 129 30.43 0.72 -25.61
CA GLY A 129 29.64 -0.10 -26.53
C GLY A 129 29.20 0.64 -27.80
N ASP A 130 29.10 1.97 -27.74
CA ASP A 130 28.82 2.86 -28.87
C ASP A 130 30.10 3.35 -29.57
N LEU A 131 31.26 3.31 -28.89
CA LEU A 131 32.54 3.84 -29.40
C LEU A 131 33.47 2.79 -30.00
N VAL A 132 33.47 1.57 -29.46
CA VAL A 132 34.38 0.49 -29.84
C VAL A 132 33.61 -0.82 -30.01
N ALA A 133 33.77 -1.43 -31.18
CA ALA A 133 33.36 -2.81 -31.43
C ALA A 133 34.61 -3.69 -31.53
N VAL A 134 34.81 -4.58 -30.55
CA VAL A 134 35.86 -5.60 -30.60
C VAL A 134 35.27 -6.86 -31.21
N HIS A 135 35.55 -7.07 -32.49
CA HIS A 135 35.11 -8.24 -33.24
C HIS A 135 35.93 -9.47 -32.81
N GLY A 136 35.29 -10.43 -32.14
CA GLY A 136 35.90 -11.65 -31.57
C GLY A 136 34.84 -12.64 -31.04
N GLN A 137 35.23 -13.68 -30.30
CA GLN A 137 34.30 -14.71 -29.79
C GLN A 137 33.09 -14.13 -29.02
N SER A 138 33.25 -12.97 -28.38
CA SER A 138 32.24 -12.31 -27.55
C SER A 138 31.11 -11.63 -28.34
N GLU A 139 31.35 -11.22 -29.59
CA GLU A 139 30.40 -10.43 -30.37
C GLU A 139 29.27 -11.28 -30.98
N GLN A 140 29.51 -12.58 -31.14
CA GLN A 140 28.48 -13.55 -31.51
C GLN A 140 27.25 -13.45 -30.58
N LEU A 141 27.43 -13.03 -29.32
CA LEU A 141 26.33 -12.86 -28.37
C LEU A 141 25.48 -11.61 -28.65
N ARG A 142 26.06 -10.52 -29.15
CA ARG A 142 25.33 -9.25 -29.41
C ARG A 142 24.44 -9.35 -30.64
N LEU A 143 24.92 -9.97 -31.72
CA LEU A 143 24.13 -10.25 -32.93
C LEU A 143 23.04 -11.32 -32.71
N ARG A 144 23.14 -12.11 -31.65
CA ARG A 144 22.09 -13.07 -31.24
C ARG A 144 20.96 -12.42 -30.42
N GLN A 145 21.12 -11.18 -29.97
CA GLN A 145 20.06 -10.49 -29.23
C GLN A 145 18.93 -10.05 -30.15
N SER A 146 17.70 -10.50 -29.88
CA SER A 146 16.51 -10.18 -30.68
C SER A 146 16.27 -8.68 -30.83
N GLY A 147 16.58 -7.88 -29.79
CA GLY A 147 16.48 -6.42 -29.84
C GLY A 147 17.43 -5.81 -30.88
N LYS A 148 18.68 -6.26 -30.93
CA LYS A 148 19.69 -5.77 -31.89
C LYS A 148 19.42 -6.27 -33.31
N GLN A 149 18.97 -7.51 -33.47
CA GLN A 149 18.52 -8.03 -34.77
C GLN A 149 17.38 -7.19 -35.34
N ARG A 150 16.39 -6.84 -34.52
CA ARG A 150 15.27 -5.98 -34.91
C ARG A 150 15.74 -4.57 -35.28
N GLU A 151 16.63 -3.98 -34.48
CA GLU A 151 17.18 -2.65 -34.75
C GLU A 151 17.94 -2.60 -36.09
N LEU A 152 18.76 -3.61 -36.37
CA LEU A 152 19.47 -3.76 -37.65
C LEU A 152 18.50 -3.86 -38.83
N LEU A 153 17.47 -4.72 -38.68
CA LEU A 153 16.44 -4.89 -39.71
C LEU A 153 15.65 -3.60 -39.95
N ASP A 154 15.28 -2.88 -38.88
CA ASP A 154 14.55 -1.62 -38.94
C ASP A 154 15.38 -0.55 -39.65
N ARG A 155 16.69 -0.49 -39.37
CA ARG A 155 17.62 0.42 -40.06
C ARG A 155 17.76 0.08 -41.54
N TYR A 156 17.83 -1.20 -41.90
CA TYR A 156 17.90 -1.65 -43.29
C TYR A 156 16.59 -1.44 -44.08
N ALA A 157 15.44 -1.52 -43.40
CA ALA A 157 14.12 -1.39 -44.02
C ALA A 157 13.86 0.00 -44.64
N GLY A 158 14.64 1.01 -44.25
CA GLY A 158 14.67 2.33 -44.86
C GLY A 158 13.58 3.29 -44.37
N ALA A 159 13.51 4.49 -44.98
CA ALA A 159 12.71 5.61 -44.48
C ALA A 159 11.21 5.32 -44.34
N ALA A 160 10.63 4.54 -45.26
CA ALA A 160 9.20 4.18 -45.21
C ALA A 160 8.86 3.32 -43.98
N ALA A 161 9.73 2.37 -43.63
CA ALA A 161 9.57 1.53 -42.44
C ALA A 161 9.87 2.32 -41.16
N ALA A 162 10.84 3.23 -41.19
CA ALA A 162 11.13 4.13 -40.07
C ALA A 162 9.93 5.02 -39.72
N LYS A 163 9.22 5.55 -40.72
CA LYS A 163 7.97 6.29 -40.50
C LYS A 163 6.90 5.42 -39.85
N LEU A 164 6.66 4.21 -40.37
CA LEU A 164 5.69 3.27 -39.77
C LEU A 164 6.05 2.90 -38.33
N LEU A 165 7.34 2.78 -38.02
CA LEU A 165 7.81 2.51 -36.66
C LEU A 165 7.50 3.69 -35.72
N ALA A 166 7.75 4.92 -36.16
CA ALA A 166 7.45 6.13 -35.39
C ALA A 166 5.93 6.30 -35.16
N ASP A 167 5.12 6.06 -36.19
CA ASP A 167 3.66 6.08 -36.10
C ASP A 167 3.15 5.03 -35.11
N TYR A 168 3.69 3.80 -35.19
CA TYR A 168 3.37 2.71 -34.26
C TYR A 168 3.75 3.06 -32.81
N GLN A 169 4.95 3.59 -32.57
CA GLN A 169 5.42 3.97 -31.23
C GLN A 169 4.53 5.05 -30.61
N SER A 170 4.14 6.05 -31.41
CA SER A 170 3.25 7.13 -30.97
C SER A 170 1.85 6.59 -30.62
N ALA A 171 1.26 5.78 -31.51
CA ALA A 171 -0.04 5.15 -31.27
C ALA A 171 -0.02 4.22 -30.05
N PHE A 172 1.06 3.45 -29.87
CA PHE A 172 1.23 2.54 -28.74
C PHE A 172 1.35 3.29 -27.41
N THR A 173 2.07 4.41 -27.41
CA THR A 173 2.19 5.28 -26.22
C THR A 173 0.82 5.85 -25.83
N ASN A 174 0.07 6.38 -26.81
CA ASN A 174 -1.29 6.88 -26.57
C ASN A 174 -2.23 5.78 -26.05
N TRP A 175 -2.22 4.59 -26.65
CA TRP A 175 -3.03 3.46 -26.18
C TRP A 175 -2.68 3.08 -24.73
N ARG A 176 -1.39 3.02 -24.37
CA ARG A 176 -0.97 2.75 -22.99
C ARG A 176 -1.44 3.81 -22.01
N GLN A 177 -1.43 5.08 -22.39
CA GLN A 177 -1.92 6.18 -21.55
C GLN A 177 -3.43 6.06 -21.32
N VAL A 178 -4.22 5.90 -22.38
CA VAL A 178 -5.67 5.75 -22.28
C VAL A 178 -6.04 4.52 -21.46
N ARG A 179 -5.37 3.39 -21.69
CA ARG A 179 -5.60 2.16 -20.92
C ARG A 179 -5.29 2.33 -19.43
N ALA A 180 -4.21 3.05 -19.09
CA ALA A 180 -3.89 3.35 -17.70
C ALA A 180 -4.96 4.22 -17.04
N GLU A 181 -5.48 5.24 -17.75
CA GLU A 181 -6.57 6.09 -17.25
C GLU A 181 -7.87 5.29 -17.03
N VAL A 182 -8.24 4.40 -17.96
CA VAL A 182 -9.39 3.50 -17.81
C VAL A 182 -9.23 2.58 -16.61
N GLN A 183 -8.05 1.97 -16.44
CA GLN A 183 -7.79 1.06 -15.32
C GLN A 183 -7.87 1.79 -13.98
N GLU A 184 -7.29 2.98 -13.88
CA GLU A 184 -7.33 3.80 -12.67
C GLU A 184 -8.77 4.18 -12.29
N LEU A 185 -9.55 4.74 -13.23
CA LEU A 185 -10.93 5.13 -12.96
C LEU A 185 -11.83 3.93 -12.64
N THR A 186 -11.61 2.80 -13.30
CA THR A 186 -12.33 1.55 -12.99
C THR A 186 -12.01 1.09 -11.57
N GLY A 187 -10.74 1.08 -11.17
CA GLY A 187 -10.33 0.72 -9.81
C GLY A 187 -10.89 1.67 -8.74
N GLN A 188 -10.86 2.98 -8.99
CA GLN A 188 -11.47 3.98 -8.10
C GLN A 188 -12.98 3.78 -7.96
N ARG A 189 -13.67 3.44 -9.05
CA ARG A 189 -15.11 3.14 -9.04
C ARG A 189 -15.41 1.88 -8.24
N GLU A 190 -14.66 0.80 -8.45
CA GLU A 190 -14.81 -0.44 -7.69
C GLU A 190 -14.56 -0.24 -6.19
N ASN A 191 -13.59 0.61 -5.83
CA ASN A 191 -13.34 0.99 -4.44
C ASN A 191 -14.53 1.75 -3.83
N ARG A 192 -15.02 2.80 -4.50
CA ARG A 192 -16.19 3.56 -4.06
C ARG A 192 -17.44 2.70 -3.95
N ALA A 193 -17.67 1.80 -4.89
CA ALA A 193 -18.80 0.87 -4.86
C ALA A 193 -18.71 -0.10 -3.67
N ARG A 194 -17.52 -0.61 -3.34
CA ARG A 194 -17.31 -1.46 -2.15
C ARG A 194 -17.53 -0.69 -0.85
N GLU A 195 -17.02 0.52 -0.77
CA GLU A 195 -17.24 1.41 0.39
C GLU A 195 -18.72 1.71 0.58
N ALA A 196 -19.42 2.09 -0.49
CA ALA A 196 -20.85 2.35 -0.47
C ALA A 196 -21.68 1.12 -0.08
N ALA A 197 -21.30 -0.08 -0.53
CA ALA A 197 -21.95 -1.32 -0.12
C ALA A 197 -21.79 -1.58 1.38
N MET A 198 -20.62 -1.28 1.96
CA MET A 198 -20.39 -1.40 3.41
C MET A 198 -21.18 -0.35 4.19
N LEU A 199 -21.21 0.89 3.71
CA LEU A 199 -21.99 1.97 4.32
C LEU A 199 -23.49 1.67 4.28
N ALA A 200 -24.01 1.10 3.19
CA ALA A 200 -25.41 0.72 3.04
C ALA A 200 -25.88 -0.28 4.12
N ILE A 201 -25.01 -1.20 4.55
CA ILE A 201 -25.30 -2.12 5.66
C ILE A 201 -25.50 -1.31 6.96
N GLY A 202 -24.58 -0.40 7.27
CA GLY A 202 -24.69 0.43 8.47
C GLY A 202 -25.88 1.39 8.46
N ILE A 203 -26.20 1.97 7.30
CA ILE A 203 -27.41 2.79 7.08
C ILE A 203 -28.65 1.95 7.43
N ALA A 204 -28.78 0.76 6.84
CA ALA A 204 -29.93 -0.12 7.09
C ALA A 204 -30.04 -0.54 8.56
N GLU A 205 -28.92 -0.80 9.24
CA GLU A 205 -28.92 -1.13 10.68
C GLU A 205 -29.41 0.03 11.55
N ILE A 206 -28.97 1.27 11.26
CA ILE A 206 -29.40 2.45 12.01
C ILE A 206 -30.87 2.77 11.72
N GLU A 207 -31.28 2.71 10.45
CA GLU A 207 -32.67 2.98 10.04
C GLU A 207 -33.66 1.97 10.61
N ALA A 208 -33.27 0.70 10.78
CA ALA A 208 -34.11 -0.31 11.41
C ALA A 208 -34.39 -0.01 12.90
N VAL A 209 -33.46 0.63 13.60
CA VAL A 209 -33.64 1.05 15.00
C VAL A 209 -34.34 2.42 15.07
N ALA A 210 -34.14 3.29 14.07
CA ALA A 210 -34.68 4.64 14.00
C ALA A 210 -34.44 5.43 15.31
N PRO A 211 -33.17 5.69 15.68
CA PRO A 211 -32.86 6.46 16.88
C PRO A 211 -33.26 7.93 16.72
N LEU A 212 -33.68 8.56 17.82
CA LEU A 212 -34.02 9.98 17.85
C LEU A 212 -32.90 10.80 18.54
N PRO A 213 -32.67 12.06 18.14
CA PRO A 213 -31.71 12.93 18.82
C PRO A 213 -31.98 13.03 20.32
N GLY A 214 -30.93 12.88 21.13
CA GLY A 214 -31.02 12.90 22.60
C GLY A 214 -31.81 11.76 23.27
N GLU A 215 -32.24 10.74 22.52
CA GLU A 215 -33.06 9.64 23.05
C GLU A 215 -32.32 8.83 24.13
N ASP A 216 -31.01 8.64 23.97
CA ASP A 216 -30.18 7.94 24.96
C ASP A 216 -30.15 8.67 26.31
N LEU A 217 -30.04 10.00 26.30
CA LEU A 217 -30.06 10.81 27.52
C LEU A 217 -31.40 10.70 28.25
N ASP A 218 -32.51 10.68 27.51
CA ASP A 218 -33.85 10.58 28.09
C ASP A 218 -34.14 9.18 28.64
N LEU A 219 -33.70 8.13 27.94
CA LEU A 219 -33.82 6.76 28.43
C LEU A 219 -32.92 6.48 29.63
N ASP A 220 -31.72 7.06 29.68
CA ASP A 220 -30.82 6.98 30.83
C ASP A 220 -31.47 7.60 32.08
N ARG A 221 -32.12 8.76 31.94
CA ARG A 221 -32.90 9.40 33.03
C ARG A 221 -34.08 8.53 33.47
N GLN A 222 -34.86 8.02 32.52
CA GLN A 222 -36.01 7.15 32.83
C GLN A 222 -35.58 5.86 33.53
N SER A 223 -34.49 5.25 33.07
CA SER A 223 -33.95 4.02 33.67
C SER A 223 -33.41 4.27 35.08
N ALA A 224 -32.73 5.40 35.33
CA ALA A 224 -32.29 5.75 36.68
C ALA A 224 -33.47 5.89 37.66
N LEU A 225 -34.59 6.47 37.20
CA LEU A 225 -35.82 6.56 38.01
C LEU A 225 -36.44 5.18 38.28
N LEU A 226 -36.54 4.33 37.26
CA LEU A 226 -37.19 3.01 37.35
C LEU A 226 -36.38 1.97 38.14
N VAL A 227 -35.05 1.98 38.02
CA VAL A 227 -34.16 1.06 38.76
C VAL A 227 -34.26 1.32 40.27
N HIS A 228 -34.33 2.58 40.68
CA HIS A 228 -34.45 2.93 42.09
C HIS A 228 -35.86 2.69 42.64
N SER A 229 -36.92 2.78 41.83
CA SER A 229 -38.28 2.47 42.29
C SER A 229 -38.49 1.01 42.66
N GLY A 230 -37.82 0.07 41.97
CA GLY A 230 -37.91 -1.37 42.27
C GLY A 230 -37.31 -1.73 43.63
N THR A 231 -36.03 -1.39 43.86
CA THR A 231 -35.34 -1.64 45.15
C THR A 231 -36.03 -0.90 46.30
N LEU A 232 -36.50 0.32 46.06
CA LEU A 232 -37.24 1.09 47.07
C LEU A 232 -38.56 0.43 47.45
N LEU A 233 -39.30 -0.13 46.49
CA LEU A 233 -40.52 -0.89 46.76
C LEU A 233 -40.23 -2.17 47.54
N GLU A 234 -39.17 -2.89 47.20
CA GLU A 234 -38.74 -4.09 47.93
C GLU A 234 -38.35 -3.78 49.39
N ASP A 235 -37.59 -2.70 49.61
CA ASP A 235 -37.18 -2.25 50.94
C ASP A 235 -38.38 -1.78 51.78
N VAL A 236 -39.30 -1.00 51.17
CA VAL A 236 -40.53 -0.53 51.82
C VAL A 236 -41.46 -1.70 52.15
N ALA A 237 -41.61 -2.67 51.24
CA ALA A 237 -42.40 -3.87 51.48
C ALA A 237 -41.80 -4.73 52.60
N THR A 238 -40.48 -4.85 52.66
CA THR A 238 -39.76 -5.56 53.73
C THR A 238 -39.97 -4.89 55.08
N ALA A 239 -39.85 -3.57 55.16
CA ALA A 239 -40.10 -2.80 56.37
C ALA A 239 -41.57 -2.91 56.83
N HIS A 240 -42.52 -2.84 55.90
CA HIS A 240 -43.95 -3.00 56.18
C HIS A 240 -44.26 -4.41 56.72
N LEU A 241 -43.70 -5.45 56.10
CA LEU A 241 -43.87 -6.84 56.51
C LEU A 241 -43.26 -7.11 57.90
N ALA A 242 -42.14 -6.45 58.26
CA ALA A 242 -41.59 -6.55 59.60
C ALA A 242 -42.52 -5.98 60.70
N LEU A 243 -43.30 -4.93 60.36
CA LEU A 243 -44.25 -4.30 61.29
C LEU A 243 -45.54 -5.10 61.46
N VAL A 244 -46.14 -5.55 60.35
CA VAL A 244 -47.50 -6.12 60.32
C VAL A 244 -47.52 -7.64 60.14
N GLY A 245 -46.45 -8.24 59.62
CA GLY A 245 -46.35 -9.66 59.29
C GLY A 245 -47.16 -10.06 58.07
N THR A 246 -47.26 -11.37 57.84
CA THR A 246 -48.14 -11.97 56.83
C THR A 246 -49.32 -12.66 57.51
N ASP A 247 -50.48 -12.71 56.85
CA ASP A 247 -51.69 -13.37 57.37
C ASP A 247 -51.49 -14.86 57.70
N GLU A 248 -50.48 -15.52 57.10
CA GLU A 248 -50.15 -16.93 57.37
C GLU A 248 -49.60 -17.18 58.79
N ALA A 249 -48.98 -16.19 59.43
CA ALA A 249 -48.43 -16.36 60.78
C ALA A 249 -49.52 -16.46 61.88
N ILE A 250 -50.76 -16.12 61.55
CA ILE A 250 -51.88 -16.09 62.51
C ILE A 250 -52.56 -17.47 62.63
N VAL A 251 -52.38 -18.37 61.65
CA VAL A 251 -53.20 -19.59 61.52
C VAL A 251 -52.55 -20.86 62.11
N THR A 252 -51.22 -20.93 62.22
CA THR A 252 -50.55 -22.13 62.76
C THR A 252 -49.98 -21.85 64.15
N GLY A 253 -50.77 -22.16 65.18
CA GLY A 253 -50.44 -21.95 66.60
C GLY A 253 -49.26 -22.76 67.18
N SER A 254 -48.23 -23.02 66.40
CA SER A 254 -47.05 -23.79 66.81
C SER A 254 -45.78 -23.20 66.19
N GLY A 255 -45.08 -22.36 66.97
CA GLY A 255 -43.62 -22.29 66.97
C GLY A 255 -42.92 -21.59 65.80
N SER A 256 -42.46 -20.37 66.08
CA SER A 256 -41.23 -19.78 65.54
C SER A 256 -41.14 -19.60 64.01
N GLY A 257 -41.99 -18.74 63.47
CA GLY A 257 -41.80 -18.19 62.12
C GLY A 257 -42.43 -16.80 62.01
N ASN A 258 -41.65 -15.76 62.30
CA ASN A 258 -41.93 -14.33 62.12
C ASN A 258 -43.07 -13.73 62.97
N ALA A 259 -42.82 -13.58 64.28
CA ALA A 259 -43.59 -12.63 65.08
C ALA A 259 -43.31 -11.20 64.59
N ASN A 260 -44.32 -10.51 64.09
CA ASN A 260 -44.20 -9.12 63.67
C ASN A 260 -44.23 -8.16 64.87
N VAL A 261 -43.69 -6.96 64.70
CA VAL A 261 -43.55 -5.98 65.78
C VAL A 261 -44.88 -5.71 66.49
N LEU A 262 -45.96 -5.53 65.73
CA LEU A 262 -47.29 -5.24 66.29
C LEU A 262 -47.85 -6.41 67.12
N SER A 263 -47.63 -7.66 66.69
CA SER A 263 -48.07 -8.86 67.40
C SER A 263 -47.31 -9.07 68.72
N VAL A 264 -46.01 -8.78 68.72
CA VAL A 264 -45.17 -8.86 69.92
C VAL A 264 -45.57 -7.78 70.92
N LEU A 265 -45.78 -6.55 70.45
CA LEU A 265 -46.25 -5.44 71.28
C LEU A 265 -47.65 -5.70 71.84
N ALA A 266 -48.57 -6.28 71.06
CA ALA A 266 -49.90 -6.65 71.53
C ALA A 266 -49.85 -7.73 72.62
N ALA A 267 -49.01 -8.76 72.45
CA ALA A 267 -48.82 -9.81 73.45
C ALA A 267 -48.19 -9.26 74.75
N ALA A 268 -47.18 -8.38 74.63
CA ALA A 268 -46.56 -7.71 75.77
C ALA A 268 -47.54 -6.79 76.49
N THR A 269 -48.34 -6.01 75.77
CA THR A 269 -49.38 -5.14 76.32
C THR A 269 -50.43 -5.94 77.10
N LYS A 270 -50.90 -7.07 76.55
CA LYS A 270 -51.86 -7.96 77.24
C LYS A 270 -51.26 -8.60 78.51
N ALA A 271 -49.97 -8.90 78.50
CA ALA A 271 -49.28 -9.38 79.70
C ALA A 271 -49.17 -8.27 80.77
N LEU A 272 -48.85 -7.05 80.35
CA LEU A 272 -48.80 -5.88 81.21
C LEU A 272 -50.19 -5.50 81.75
N ASP A 273 -51.26 -5.63 80.97
CA ASP A 273 -52.64 -5.42 81.45
C ASP A 273 -52.94 -6.28 82.68
N ARG A 274 -52.64 -7.58 82.62
CA ARG A 274 -52.77 -8.51 83.75
C ARG A 274 -51.83 -8.16 84.92
N ALA A 275 -50.63 -7.65 84.63
CA ALA A 275 -49.68 -7.26 85.67
C ALA A 275 -50.12 -5.97 86.39
N VAL A 276 -50.74 -5.02 85.69
CA VAL A 276 -51.29 -3.78 86.28
C VAL A 276 -52.45 -4.06 87.23
N GLU A 277 -53.24 -5.11 86.98
CA GLU A 277 -54.28 -5.57 87.92
C GLU A 277 -53.69 -6.02 89.27
N VAL A 278 -52.43 -6.46 89.30
CA VAL A 278 -51.70 -6.89 90.50
C VAL A 278 -50.90 -5.75 91.12
N ASP A 279 -50.17 -4.97 90.30
CA ASP A 279 -49.35 -3.83 90.73
C ASP A 279 -49.62 -2.59 89.84
N PRO A 280 -50.40 -1.61 90.34
CA PRO A 280 -50.70 -0.38 89.62
C PRO A 280 -49.48 0.46 89.24
N HIS A 281 -48.31 0.30 89.89
CA HIS A 281 -47.08 1.01 89.52
C HIS A 281 -46.58 0.67 88.11
N LEU A 282 -47.04 -0.44 87.51
CA LEU A 282 -46.73 -0.82 86.14
C LEU A 282 -47.57 -0.08 85.06
N THR A 283 -48.57 0.71 85.48
CA THR A 283 -49.43 1.51 84.59
C THR A 283 -48.64 2.36 83.59
N PRO A 284 -47.62 3.15 83.99
CA PRO A 284 -46.86 3.97 83.05
C PRO A 284 -46.07 3.15 82.03
N VAL A 285 -45.65 1.93 82.38
CA VAL A 285 -44.93 1.02 81.46
C VAL A 285 -45.89 0.45 80.43
N ARG A 286 -47.07 -0.02 80.85
CA ARG A 286 -48.13 -0.47 79.94
C ARG A 286 -48.55 0.62 78.96
N ASP A 287 -48.75 1.85 79.46
CA ASP A 287 -49.20 2.95 78.61
C ASP A 287 -48.14 3.33 77.57
N ARG A 288 -46.84 3.25 77.91
CA ARG A 288 -45.74 3.36 76.93
C ARG A 288 -45.79 2.26 75.86
N PHE A 289 -46.10 1.01 76.22
CA PHE A 289 -46.23 -0.07 75.23
C PHE A 289 -47.43 0.14 74.28
N ARG A 290 -48.54 0.68 74.79
CA ARG A 290 -49.69 1.08 73.94
C ARG A 290 -49.32 2.23 73.00
N GLU A 291 -48.59 3.23 73.48
CA GLU A 291 -48.10 4.34 72.66
C GLU A 291 -47.17 3.85 71.54
N ILE A 292 -46.18 3.01 71.85
CA ILE A 292 -45.28 2.40 70.85
C ILE A 292 -46.06 1.57 69.82
N SER A 293 -47.12 0.87 70.26
CA SER A 293 -47.98 0.08 69.36
C SER A 293 -48.72 0.98 68.36
N SER A 294 -49.23 2.13 68.81
CA SER A 294 -49.88 3.11 67.93
C SER A 294 -48.89 3.68 66.93
N ILE A 295 -47.69 4.09 67.38
CA ILE A 295 -46.65 4.63 66.50
C ILE A 295 -46.22 3.60 65.44
N ALA A 296 -46.06 2.33 65.82
CA ALA A 296 -45.72 1.26 64.89
C ALA A 296 -46.84 1.00 63.86
N ALA A 297 -48.11 1.09 64.27
CA ALA A 297 -49.25 0.93 63.37
C ALA A 297 -49.34 2.10 62.36
N ASP A 298 -49.13 3.34 62.82
CA ASP A 298 -49.11 4.52 61.97
C ASP A 298 -47.96 4.47 60.94
N ALA A 299 -46.78 4.00 61.37
CA ALA A 299 -45.64 3.78 60.48
C ALA A 299 -45.96 2.73 59.40
N ALA A 300 -46.67 1.65 59.74
CA ALA A 300 -47.09 0.65 58.77
C ALA A 300 -48.07 1.23 57.73
N VAL A 301 -49.08 1.99 58.16
CA VAL A 301 -50.02 2.68 57.26
C VAL A 301 -49.28 3.65 56.33
N THR A 302 -48.30 4.37 56.86
CA THR A 302 -47.47 5.30 56.10
C THR A 302 -46.65 4.58 55.02
N LEU A 303 -45.99 3.47 55.37
CA LEU A 303 -45.22 2.67 54.42
C LEU A 303 -46.11 2.07 53.32
N SER A 304 -47.30 1.58 53.68
CA SER A 304 -48.28 1.06 52.71
C SER A 304 -48.75 2.14 51.74
N SER A 305 -49.06 3.34 52.25
CA SER A 305 -49.47 4.48 51.43
C SER A 305 -48.35 4.95 50.51
N TYR A 306 -47.11 4.97 50.99
CA TYR A 306 -45.94 5.33 50.19
C TYR A 306 -45.69 4.32 49.06
N ALA A 307 -45.78 3.01 49.35
CA ALA A 307 -45.65 1.96 48.33
C ALA A 307 -46.70 2.10 47.22
N SER A 308 -47.94 2.46 47.55
CA SER A 308 -49.00 2.67 46.54
C SER A 308 -48.80 3.89 45.63
N GLN A 309 -47.88 4.80 45.99
CA GLN A 309 -47.56 6.00 45.21
C GLN A 309 -46.40 5.79 44.24
N ILE A 310 -45.62 4.70 44.39
CA ILE A 310 -44.51 4.40 43.49
C ILE A 310 -45.06 3.70 42.25
N ASP A 311 -45.00 4.40 41.11
CA ASP A 311 -45.35 3.87 39.80
C ASP A 311 -44.20 3.03 39.24
N ALA A 312 -44.18 1.74 39.57
CA ALA A 312 -43.22 0.77 39.05
C ALA A 312 -43.90 -0.13 38.02
N ASP A 313 -43.96 0.33 36.77
CA ASP A 313 -44.43 -0.47 35.64
C ASP A 313 -43.29 -1.38 35.12
N PRO A 314 -43.32 -2.71 35.37
CA PRO A 314 -42.25 -3.61 34.95
C PRO A 314 -42.17 -3.75 33.43
N ALA A 315 -43.30 -3.58 32.72
CA ALA A 315 -43.32 -3.61 31.27
C ALA A 315 -42.62 -2.37 30.69
N ARG A 316 -42.80 -1.21 31.32
CA ARG A 316 -42.08 0.01 30.95
C ARG A 316 -40.58 -0.11 31.19
N GLN A 317 -40.16 -0.68 32.33
CA GLN A 317 -38.75 -0.90 32.61
C GLN A 317 -38.10 -1.83 31.58
N ALA A 318 -38.73 -2.97 31.27
CA ALA A 318 -38.23 -3.90 30.27
C ALA A 318 -38.09 -3.24 28.88
N TRP A 319 -39.08 -2.43 28.47
CA TRP A 319 -39.02 -1.68 27.21
C TRP A 319 -37.87 -0.66 27.19
N VAL A 320 -37.67 0.09 28.28
CA VAL A 320 -36.55 1.07 28.39
C VAL A 320 -35.21 0.36 28.28
N GLU A 321 -35.04 -0.78 28.96
CA GLU A 321 -33.80 -1.57 28.91
C GLU A 321 -33.55 -2.16 27.51
N GLU A 322 -34.58 -2.71 26.85
CA GLU A 322 -34.48 -3.20 25.47
C GLU A 322 -34.10 -2.09 24.50
N ARG A 323 -34.74 -0.92 24.62
CA ARG A 323 -34.44 0.25 23.78
C ARG A 323 -33.03 0.76 24.01
N ARG A 324 -32.57 0.86 25.27
CA ARG A 324 -31.18 1.24 25.61
C ARG A 324 -30.17 0.25 25.05
N ASN A 325 -30.47 -1.05 25.09
CA ASN A 325 -29.61 -2.08 24.51
C ASN A 325 -29.49 -1.95 22.98
N ALA A 326 -30.60 -1.68 22.29
CA ALA A 326 -30.60 -1.43 20.84
C ALA A 326 -29.75 -0.20 20.48
N LEU A 327 -29.94 0.92 21.18
CA LEU A 327 -29.15 2.15 20.99
C LEU A 327 -27.66 1.93 21.35
N GLY A 328 -27.37 1.18 22.41
CA GLY A 328 -26.01 0.82 22.82
C GLY A 328 -25.29 -0.09 21.80
N GLY A 329 -26.04 -0.90 21.05
CA GLY A 329 -25.52 -1.66 19.90
C GLY A 329 -25.05 -0.74 18.77
N LEU A 330 -25.84 0.28 18.45
CA LEU A 330 -25.47 1.28 17.43
C LEU A 330 -24.30 2.16 17.88
N ARG A 331 -24.33 2.66 19.11
CA ARG A 331 -23.26 3.53 19.65
C ARG A 331 -21.89 2.87 19.60
N ARG A 332 -21.80 1.59 19.99
CA ARG A 332 -20.54 0.83 19.92
C ARG A 332 -19.95 0.72 18.51
N ARG A 333 -20.78 0.79 17.46
CA ARG A 333 -20.35 0.60 16.07
C ARG A 333 -20.18 1.92 15.30
N TYR A 334 -20.98 2.94 15.60
CA TYR A 334 -21.13 4.11 14.74
C TYR A 334 -20.88 5.47 15.44
N GLY A 335 -20.85 5.55 16.78
CA GLY A 335 -20.63 6.83 17.47
C GLY A 335 -20.80 6.77 19.00
N ALA A 336 -20.09 7.61 19.76
CA ALA A 336 -20.14 7.58 21.22
C ALA A 336 -21.50 8.00 21.80
N SER A 337 -22.30 8.76 21.05
CA SER A 337 -23.66 9.22 21.40
C SER A 337 -24.65 8.93 20.26
N VAL A 338 -25.96 8.98 20.53
CA VAL A 338 -26.97 8.84 19.47
C VAL A 338 -26.83 9.94 18.42
N ASP A 339 -26.50 11.16 18.82
CA ASP A 339 -26.30 12.28 17.89
C ASP A 339 -25.12 12.02 16.95
N GLU A 340 -24.00 11.48 17.45
CA GLU A 340 -22.86 11.08 16.61
C GLU A 340 -23.22 9.96 15.62
N VAL A 341 -24.08 9.01 16.03
CA VAL A 341 -24.59 7.95 15.14
C VAL A 341 -25.44 8.55 14.01
N LEU A 342 -26.26 9.56 14.29
CA LEU A 342 -27.06 10.27 13.29
C LEU A 342 -26.18 11.12 12.36
N GLU A 343 -25.15 11.79 12.88
CA GLU A 343 -24.15 12.48 12.05
C GLU A 343 -23.37 11.51 11.14
N TRP A 344 -23.07 10.31 11.63
CA TRP A 344 -22.49 9.25 10.81
C TRP A 344 -23.45 8.82 9.70
N LEU A 345 -24.74 8.65 10.02
CA LEU A 345 -25.78 8.26 9.07
C LEU A 345 -25.90 9.25 7.91
N GLU A 346 -25.95 10.54 8.19
CA GLU A 346 -26.05 11.58 7.16
C GLU A 346 -24.82 11.59 6.23
N ARG A 347 -23.61 11.56 6.82
CA ARG A 347 -22.37 11.47 6.03
C ARG A 347 -22.30 10.21 5.17
N ALA A 348 -22.74 9.07 5.71
CA ALA A 348 -22.80 7.81 4.97
C ALA A 348 -23.77 7.91 3.79
N LYS A 349 -24.95 8.53 3.98
CA LYS A 349 -25.93 8.75 2.91
C LYS A 349 -25.40 9.66 1.79
N GLU A 350 -24.74 10.76 2.15
CA GLU A 350 -24.08 11.64 1.17
C GLU A 350 -23.04 10.87 0.35
N THR A 351 -22.16 10.13 1.03
CA THR A 351 -21.09 9.33 0.39
C THR A 351 -21.66 8.30 -0.58
N VAL A 352 -22.74 7.61 -0.21
CA VAL A 352 -23.40 6.62 -1.08
C VAL A 352 -24.04 7.28 -2.31
N ALA A 353 -24.54 8.51 -2.19
CA ALA A 353 -25.14 9.24 -3.30
C ALA A 353 -24.08 9.68 -4.35
N GLU A 354 -22.85 9.98 -3.93
CA GLU A 354 -21.77 10.44 -4.81
C GLU A 354 -21.18 9.37 -5.73
N VAL A 355 -21.50 8.09 -5.52
CA VAL A 355 -20.91 6.95 -6.25
C VAL A 355 -21.25 6.97 -7.76
N PHE A 356 -22.31 7.66 -8.16
CA PHE A 356 -22.87 7.61 -9.52
C PHE A 356 -22.35 8.69 -10.49
N GLY A 357 -21.36 9.50 -10.10
CA GLY A 357 -20.95 10.69 -10.88
C GLY A 357 -20.12 10.48 -12.15
N ASP A 358 -19.47 9.32 -12.36
CA ASP A 358 -18.40 9.17 -13.38
C ASP A 358 -18.70 8.17 -14.52
N GLU A 359 -19.95 7.74 -14.69
CA GLU A 359 -20.29 6.70 -15.68
C GLU A 359 -20.01 7.14 -17.13
N ASP A 360 -20.42 8.37 -17.47
CA ASP A 360 -20.27 8.92 -18.82
C ASP A 360 -18.81 9.10 -19.22
N ARG A 361 -17.97 9.53 -18.26
CA ARG A 361 -16.53 9.70 -18.50
C ARG A 361 -15.85 8.36 -18.75
N LEU A 362 -16.20 7.33 -17.96
CA LEU A 362 -15.62 6.00 -18.12
C LEU A 362 -16.04 5.38 -19.46
N ALA A 363 -17.30 5.54 -19.86
CA ALA A 363 -17.79 5.08 -21.15
C ALA A 363 -17.02 5.71 -22.33
N LEU A 364 -16.84 7.03 -22.30
CA LEU A 364 -16.08 7.74 -23.33
C LEU A 364 -14.61 7.29 -23.41
N LEU A 365 -13.97 7.05 -22.25
CA LEU A 365 -12.59 6.57 -22.21
C LEU A 365 -12.45 5.12 -22.71
N ALA A 366 -13.42 4.26 -22.42
CA ALA A 366 -13.45 2.90 -22.94
C ALA A 366 -13.57 2.88 -24.48
N GLU A 367 -14.43 3.73 -25.06
CA GLU A 367 -14.52 3.88 -26.53
C GLU A 367 -13.19 4.35 -27.13
N ARG A 368 -12.54 5.33 -26.49
CA ARG A 368 -11.22 5.82 -26.90
C ARG A 368 -10.15 4.72 -26.81
N GLU A 369 -10.19 3.86 -25.79
CA GLU A 369 -9.26 2.74 -25.65
C GLU A 369 -9.40 1.77 -26.84
N VAL A 370 -10.63 1.39 -27.18
CA VAL A 370 -10.93 0.50 -28.32
C VAL A 370 -10.43 1.10 -29.64
N ALA A 371 -10.67 2.39 -29.86
CA ALA A 371 -10.20 3.09 -31.05
C ALA A 371 -8.65 3.16 -31.12
N ALA A 372 -7.99 3.44 -30.00
CA ALA A 372 -6.54 3.47 -29.90
C ALA A 372 -5.93 2.07 -30.14
N GLN A 373 -6.52 1.03 -29.55
CA GLN A 373 -6.10 -0.36 -29.73
C GLN A 373 -6.22 -0.80 -31.21
N SER A 374 -7.33 -0.44 -31.87
CA SER A 374 -7.54 -0.70 -33.30
C SER A 374 -6.43 -0.07 -34.15
N THR A 375 -6.08 1.18 -33.85
CA THR A 375 -5.02 1.92 -34.54
C THR A 375 -3.65 1.26 -34.35
N VAL A 376 -3.29 0.90 -33.11
CA VAL A 376 -2.04 0.18 -32.80
C VAL A 376 -1.98 -1.14 -33.55
N THR A 377 -3.08 -1.90 -33.59
CA THR A 377 -3.14 -3.21 -34.25
C THR A 377 -2.93 -3.10 -35.76
N LYS A 378 -3.55 -2.11 -36.40
CA LYS A 378 -3.36 -1.83 -37.83
C LYS A 378 -1.90 -1.46 -38.14
N LEU A 379 -1.32 -0.53 -37.37
CA LEU A 379 0.07 -0.10 -37.55
C LEU A 379 1.06 -1.24 -37.29
N ALA A 380 0.80 -2.09 -36.28
CA ALA A 380 1.61 -3.27 -36.01
C ALA A 380 1.64 -4.24 -37.21
N ALA A 381 0.47 -4.47 -37.83
CA ALA A 381 0.37 -5.31 -39.03
C ALA A 381 1.15 -4.72 -40.20
N SER A 382 1.02 -3.42 -40.47
CA SER A 382 1.77 -2.72 -41.52
C SER A 382 3.28 -2.76 -41.29
N LEU A 383 3.72 -2.50 -40.06
CA LEU A 383 5.14 -2.56 -39.69
C LEU A 383 5.70 -3.99 -39.81
N SER A 384 4.91 -4.99 -39.42
CA SER A 384 5.28 -6.41 -39.57
C SER A 384 5.48 -6.78 -41.04
N ALA A 385 4.55 -6.39 -41.92
CA ALA A 385 4.67 -6.62 -43.35
C ALA A 385 5.91 -5.93 -43.95
N ALA A 386 6.19 -4.68 -43.53
CA ALA A 386 7.38 -3.96 -43.95
C ALA A 386 8.67 -4.67 -43.51
N ARG A 387 8.73 -5.13 -42.25
CA ARG A 387 9.86 -5.89 -41.71
C ARG A 387 10.08 -7.22 -42.43
N ILE A 388 9.02 -7.96 -42.74
CA ILE A 388 9.13 -9.23 -43.50
C ILE A 388 9.71 -8.97 -44.90
N LYS A 389 9.24 -7.94 -45.60
CA LYS A 389 9.77 -7.57 -46.93
C LYS A 389 11.23 -7.13 -46.86
N ALA A 390 11.58 -6.32 -45.87
CA ALA A 390 12.96 -5.90 -45.64
C ALA A 390 13.85 -7.09 -45.27
N GLY A 391 13.36 -8.03 -44.45
CA GLY A 391 14.10 -9.20 -44.00
C GLY A 391 14.49 -10.12 -45.15
N LYS A 392 13.58 -10.35 -46.10
CA LYS A 392 13.88 -11.11 -47.33
C LYS A 392 15.00 -10.45 -48.14
N ARG A 393 14.91 -9.13 -48.36
CA ARG A 393 15.95 -8.35 -49.07
C ARG A 393 17.27 -8.31 -48.32
N PHE A 394 17.22 -8.24 -46.99
CA PHE A 394 18.40 -8.21 -46.15
C PHE A 394 19.13 -9.55 -46.19
N SER A 395 18.37 -10.64 -46.07
CA SER A 395 18.91 -12.00 -46.14
C SER A 395 19.66 -12.24 -47.45
N ILE A 396 19.06 -11.89 -48.60
CA ILE A 396 19.71 -12.05 -49.91
C ILE A 396 21.03 -11.25 -49.97
N ALA A 397 20.98 -9.97 -49.61
CA ALA A 397 22.16 -9.10 -49.66
C ALA A 397 23.30 -9.59 -48.74
N VAL A 398 22.96 -10.09 -47.54
CA VAL A 398 23.96 -10.67 -46.62
C VAL A 398 24.51 -11.98 -47.16
N THR A 399 23.67 -12.86 -47.72
CA THR A 399 24.09 -14.12 -48.34
C THR A 399 25.06 -13.88 -49.49
N ASP A 400 24.78 -12.92 -50.37
CA ASP A 400 25.65 -12.60 -51.52
C ASP A 400 27.04 -12.12 -51.04
N GLU A 401 27.09 -11.27 -50.01
CA GLU A 401 28.35 -10.79 -49.44
C GLU A 401 29.16 -11.91 -48.74
N LEU A 402 28.49 -12.81 -48.01
CA LEU A 402 29.12 -13.95 -47.36
C LEU A 402 29.72 -14.94 -48.38
N GLN A 403 29.04 -15.14 -49.51
CA GLN A 403 29.58 -15.96 -50.61
C GLN A 403 30.81 -15.30 -51.24
N ALA A 404 30.79 -13.98 -51.44
CA ALA A 404 31.95 -13.23 -51.96
C ALA A 404 33.18 -13.30 -51.03
N LEU A 405 32.96 -13.42 -49.71
CA LEU A 405 34.00 -13.63 -48.70
C LEU A 405 34.53 -15.07 -48.61
N ALA A 406 34.19 -15.93 -49.58
CA ALA A 406 34.57 -17.34 -49.61
C ALA A 406 34.13 -18.11 -48.35
N MET A 407 32.94 -17.78 -47.82
CA MET A 407 32.29 -18.50 -46.71
C MET A 407 31.05 -19.28 -47.19
N PRO A 408 31.20 -20.27 -48.10
CA PRO A 408 30.07 -20.92 -48.77
C PRO A 408 29.15 -21.73 -47.84
N ASP A 409 29.69 -22.25 -46.72
CA ASP A 409 28.93 -23.05 -45.74
C ASP A 409 28.24 -22.17 -44.66
N SER A 410 28.27 -20.85 -44.79
CA SER A 410 27.73 -19.89 -43.80
C SER A 410 26.33 -19.35 -44.15
N VAL A 411 25.74 -19.87 -45.23
CA VAL A 411 24.48 -19.41 -45.85
C VAL A 411 23.31 -20.32 -45.48
#